data_AF-A0A1H0YRP7-F1
#
_entry.id   AF-A0A1H0YRP7-F1
#
_cell.length_a   1.000
_cell.length_b   1.000
_cell.length_c   1.000
_cell.angle_alpha   90.00
_cell.angle_beta   90.00
_cell.angle_gamma   90.00
#
_symmetry.space_group_name_H-M   'P 1'
#
loop_
_entity.id
_entity.type
_entity.pdbx_description
1 polymer ?
#
loop_
_entity_poly.entity_id
_entity_poly.type
_entity_poly.pdbx_seq_one_letter_code
_entity_poly.pdbx_strand_id
1 'polypeptide(L)' 'MTDFVPVTDHAVLRYLERVLDIDVQMVRRHIYRETENALQVGAKGLRRDGVRYVLEGGAVVTVMVSEAQLASNKEARHV' A
#
# COMPACT_ATOMS: atom_id res chain seq x y z
N MET A 1 4.09 11.76 18.68
CA MET A 1 3.09 11.13 19.58
C MET A 1 1.93 10.71 18.71
N THR A 2 1.69 9.42 18.56
CA THR A 2 0.52 8.94 17.80
C THR A 2 -0.69 9.02 18.73
N ASP A 3 -1.66 9.85 18.39
CA ASP A 3 -2.97 9.81 19.03
C ASP A 3 -3.56 8.41 18.79
N PHE A 4 -3.88 7.70 19.87
CA PHE A 4 -4.55 6.42 19.78
C PHE A 4 -5.98 6.66 19.28
N VAL A 5 -6.22 6.32 18.01
CA VAL A 5 -7.56 6.28 17.44
C VAL A 5 -8.07 4.85 17.60
N PRO A 6 -9.17 4.58 18.34
CA PRO A 6 -9.65 3.22 18.64
C PRO A 6 -10.37 2.58 17.43
N VAL A 7 -9.69 2.48 16.29
CA VAL A 7 -10.19 1.94 15.03
C VAL A 7 -9.20 0.88 14.53
N THR A 8 -9.70 -0.33 14.25
CA THR A 8 -8.88 -1.44 13.76
C THR A 8 -8.66 -1.35 12.25
N ASP A 9 -7.56 -1.92 11.76
CA ASP A 9 -7.31 -2.04 10.31
C ASP A 9 -8.45 -2.74 9.57
N HIS A 10 -9.11 -3.71 10.22
CA HIS A 10 -10.29 -4.36 9.65
C HIS A 10 -11.42 -3.37 9.40
N ALA A 11 -11.71 -2.49 10.37
CA ALA A 11 -12.73 -1.46 10.22
C ALA A 11 -12.37 -0.47 9.11
N VAL A 12 -11.09 -0.09 9.00
CA VAL A 12 -10.59 0.77 7.91
C VAL A 12 -10.83 0.11 6.55
N LEU A 13 -10.44 -1.16 6.38
CA LEU A 13 -10.64 -1.87 5.12
C LEU A 13 -12.13 -1.94 4.73
N ARG A 14 -13.02 -2.22 5.69
CA ARG A 14 -14.46 -2.24 5.44
C ARG A 14 -15.03 -0.88 5.07
N TYR A 15 -14.50 0.19 5.67
CA TYR A 15 -14.89 1.54 5.31
C TYR A 15 -14.47 1.87 3.86
N LEU A 16 -13.23 1.54 3.47
CA LEU A 16 -12.77 1.72 2.09
C LEU A 16 -13.64 0.95 1.09
N GLU A 17 -13.93 -0.32 1.37
CA GLU A 17 -14.73 -1.17 0.48
C GLU A 17 -16.19 -0.72 0.38
N ARG A 18 -16.84 -0.40 1.50
CA ARG A 18 -18.30 -0.25 1.56
C ARG A 18 -18.78 1.20 1.52
N VAL A 19 -17.97 2.13 2.02
CA VAL A 19 -18.35 3.55 2.10
C VAL A 19 -17.70 4.35 0.99
N LEU A 20 -16.43 4.07 0.66
CA LEU A 20 -15.72 4.75 -0.42
C LEU A 20 -15.74 4.00 -1.76
N ASP A 21 -16.40 2.83 -1.82
CA ASP A 21 -16.54 1.99 -3.02
C ASP A 21 -15.19 1.61 -3.66
N ILE A 22 -14.14 1.45 -2.84
CA ILE A 22 -12.82 1.03 -3.30
C ILE A 22 -12.77 -0.49 -3.38
N ASP A 23 -12.51 -1.04 -4.57
CA ASP A 23 -12.25 -2.49 -4.74
C ASP A 23 -10.87 -2.87 -4.19
N VAL A 24 -10.80 -3.14 -2.88
CA VAL A 24 -9.59 -3.57 -2.18
C VAL A 24 -9.02 -4.88 -2.75
N GLN A 25 -9.85 -5.77 -3.32
CA GLN A 25 -9.36 -6.99 -3.94
C GLN A 25 -8.64 -6.71 -5.26
N MET A 26 -9.14 -5.75 -6.05
CA MET A 26 -8.43 -5.26 -7.23
C MET A 26 -7.10 -4.62 -6.85
N VAL A 27 -7.06 -3.79 -5.80
CA VAL A 27 -5.81 -3.20 -5.29
C VAL A 27 -4.82 -4.29 -4.87
N ARG A 28 -5.28 -5.33 -4.17
CA ARG A 28 -4.43 -6.48 -3.79
C ARG A 28 -3.85 -7.20 -5.01
N ARG A 29 -4.68 -7.47 -6.03
CA ARG A 29 -4.22 -8.08 -7.29
C ARG A 29 -3.24 -7.20 -8.03
N HIS A 30 -3.45 -5.89 -8.02
CA HIS A 30 -2.54 -4.93 -8.63
C HIS A 30 -1.16 -4.96 -7.96
N ILE A 31 -1.11 -4.88 -6.63
CA ILE A 31 0.15 -5.01 -5.86
C ILE A 31 0.87 -6.32 -6.18
N TYR A 32 0.13 -7.44 -6.24
CA TYR A 32 0.73 -8.73 -6.60
C TYR A 32 1.33 -8.70 -8.01
N ARG A 33 0.60 -8.24 -9.01
CA ARG A 33 1.11 -8.13 -10.39
C ARG A 33 2.38 -7.27 -10.47
N GLU A 34 2.41 -6.18 -9.71
CA GLU A 34 3.58 -5.30 -9.64
C GLU A 34 4.80 -5.97 -8.98
N THR A 35 4.59 -6.96 -8.11
CA THR A 35 5.63 -7.59 -7.29
C THR A 35 5.90 -9.06 -7.63
N GLU A 36 5.16 -9.65 -8.57
CA GLU A 36 5.14 -11.09 -8.87
C GLU A 36 6.55 -11.65 -9.13
N ASN A 37 7.29 -11.04 -10.05
CA ASN A 37 8.64 -11.48 -10.39
C ASN A 37 9.59 -11.40 -9.18
N ALA A 38 9.46 -10.34 -8.37
CA ALA A 38 10.30 -10.14 -7.18
C ALA A 38 9.99 -11.20 -6.10
N LEU A 39 8.73 -11.59 -5.95
CA LEU A 39 8.31 -12.68 -5.08
C LEU A 39 8.86 -14.03 -5.58
N GLN A 40 8.74 -14.31 -6.87
CA GLN A 40 9.20 -15.57 -7.47
C GLN A 40 10.71 -15.81 -7.31
N VAL A 41 11.52 -14.76 -7.40
CA VAL A 41 12.98 -14.85 -7.23
C VAL A 41 13.44 -14.74 -5.77
N GLY A 42 12.49 -14.61 -4.82
CA GLY A 42 12.81 -14.49 -3.39
C GLY A 42 13.49 -13.18 -2.99
N ALA A 43 13.21 -12.08 -3.69
CA ALA A 43 13.76 -10.77 -3.35
C ALA A 43 13.21 -10.26 -2.01
N LYS A 44 14.00 -9.42 -1.32
CA LYS A 44 13.59 -8.75 -0.07
C LYS A 44 12.86 -7.42 -0.30
N GLY A 45 12.88 -6.91 -1.52
CA GLY A 45 12.28 -5.62 -1.85
C GLY A 45 12.28 -5.33 -3.34
N LEU A 46 11.35 -4.50 -3.77
CA LEU A 46 11.24 -3.98 -5.13
C LEU A 46 11.07 -2.46 -5.07
N ARG A 47 11.76 -1.73 -5.95
CA ARG A 47 11.48 -0.31 -6.21
C ARG A 47 10.95 -0.16 -7.63
N ARG A 48 9.80 0.47 -7.77
CA ARG A 48 9.15 0.74 -9.05
C ARG A 48 8.32 2.01 -8.95
N ASP A 49 8.49 2.92 -9.92
CA ASP A 49 7.71 4.17 -10.03
C ASP A 49 7.65 5.02 -8.76
N GLY A 50 8.77 5.11 -8.03
CA GLY A 50 8.85 5.86 -6.77
C GLY A 50 8.22 5.16 -5.56
N VAL A 51 7.68 3.95 -5.76
CA VAL A 51 7.13 3.07 -4.73
C VAL A 51 8.16 2.00 -4.36
N ARG A 52 8.33 1.76 -3.07
CA ARG A 52 9.13 0.67 -2.51
C ARG A 52 8.23 -0.36 -1.86
N TYR A 53 8.30 -1.58 -2.34
CA TYR A 53 7.66 -2.75 -1.77
C TYR A 53 8.68 -3.51 -0.92
N VAL A 54 8.29 -3.91 0.29
CA VAL A 54 9.07 -4.80 1.16
C VAL A 54 8.45 -6.19 1.11
N LEU A 55 9.30 -7.19 0.86
CA LEU A 55 8.89 -8.58 0.66
C LEU A 55 9.51 -9.43 1.76
N GLU A 56 8.68 -10.24 2.43
CA GLU A 56 9.11 -11.14 3.50
C GLU A 56 8.22 -12.38 3.50
N GLY A 57 8.82 -13.57 3.68
CA GLY A 57 8.07 -14.82 3.77
C GLY A 57 7.20 -15.15 2.55
N GLY A 58 7.54 -14.65 1.36
CA GLY A 58 6.73 -14.84 0.15
C GLY A 58 5.51 -13.93 0.06
N ALA A 59 5.47 -12.83 0.81
CA ALA A 59 4.41 -11.83 0.77
C ALA A 59 4.96 -10.40 0.72
N VAL A 60 4.16 -9.47 0.19
CA VAL A 60 4.42 -8.03 0.32
C VAL A 60 3.89 -7.60 1.70
N VAL A 61 4.78 -7.14 2.58
CA VAL A 61 4.44 -6.77 3.96
C VAL A 61 4.38 -5.27 4.19
N THR A 62 4.99 -4.48 3.31
CA THR A 62 4.98 -3.01 3.42
C THR A 62 5.06 -2.37 2.04
N VAL A 63 4.32 -1.29 1.85
CA VAL A 63 4.45 -0.39 0.70
C VAL A 63 4.81 0.99 1.22
N MET A 64 5.93 1.52 0.75
CA MET A 64 6.41 2.86 1.05
C MET A 64 6.47 3.66 -0.24
N VAL A 65 6.31 4.97 -0.11
CA VAL A 65 6.53 5.92 -1.19
C VAL A 65 7.65 6.87 -0.79
N SER A 66 8.32 7.48 -1.77
CA SER A 66 9.32 8.51 -1.47
C SER A 66 8.68 9.75 -0.82
N GLU A 67 9.47 10.54 -0.09
CA GLU A 67 9.01 11.82 0.47
C GLU A 67 8.50 12.77 -0.62
N ALA A 68 9.13 12.77 -1.80
CA ALA A 68 8.68 13.54 -2.95
C ALA A 68 7.26 13.14 -3.40
N GLN A 69 6.95 11.84 -3.43
CA GLN A 69 5.61 11.35 -3.78
C GLN A 69 4.59 11.65 -2.67
N LEU A 70 4.98 11.56 -1.39
CA LEU A 70 4.13 11.92 -0.26
C LEU A 70 3.73 13.39 -0.29
N ALA A 71 4.66 14.28 -0.63
CA ALA A 71 4.40 15.71 -0.79
C ALA A 71 3.37 15.96 -1.91
N SER A 72 3.56 15.36 -3.08
CA SER A 72 2.61 15.48 -4.20
C SER A 72 1.21 14.95 -3.85
N ASN A 73 1.12 13.82 -3.15
CA ASN A 73 -0.17 13.26 -2.69
C ASN A 73 -0.88 14.19 -1.69
N LYS A 74 -0.13 14.94 -0.88
CA LYS A 74 -0.70 15.89 0.10
C LYS A 74 -1.25 17.13 -0.58
N GLU A 75 -0.57 17.62 -1.62
CA GLU A 75 -1.01 18.76 -2.44
C GLU A 75 -2.31 18.44 -3.19
N ALA A 76 -2.42 17.24 -3.77
CA ALA A 76 -3.64 16.79 -4.44
C ALA A 76 -4.86 16.65 -3.52
N ARG A 77 -4.67 16.58 -2.18
CA ARG A 77 -5.77 16.51 -1.19
C ARG A 77 -6.28 17.88 -0.75
N HIS A 78 -5.64 18.97 -1.18
CA HIS A 78 -6.01 20.35 -0.85
C HIS A 78 -6.61 21.15 -2.02
N VAL A 79 -6.84 20.49 -3.16
CA VAL A 79 -7.54 21.04 -4.33
C VAL A 79 -8.90 20.37 -4.45
#